data_AF-A0A5C9CPF0-F1
#
_entry.id   AF-A0A5C9CPF0-F1
#
_cell.length_a   1.000
_cell.length_b   1.000
_cell.length_c   1.000
_cell.angle_alpha   90.00
_cell.angle_beta   90.00
_cell.angle_gamma   90.00
#
_symmetry.space_group_name_H-M   'P 1'
#
loop_
_entity.id
_entity.type
_entity.pdbx_description
1 polymer ?
#
loop_
_entity_poly.entity_id
_entity_poly.type
_entity_poly.pdbx_seq_one_letter_code
_entity_poly.pdbx_strand_id
1 'polypeptide(L)'
;ADLLPVLVEAARQRMEKQARPKKRETKASGESRLTWADVLGEAMQLGAKLTLGWPECEGRPLESWLGPRLMWWPSGIPEGRKVAWVSSRLGRAIDERSDWFAVLRAATAKLDPTRDVLLTAARTTVDRFLERAAILFGLRRLRVHLDDGHTLIEWLTRLRRELSRSCLAEGHVSRIAADSEVFVSPVLNHIGEPDGQECPSYELPLSDRVVIAAADQVLALQVRPKGNLHQLLRARLSDPAWPAASVWLALGDELVSQKVATELQSLGAVGWWLFAEQVSNVFGSPQATGTLETCPTITELPWASGDYLVHWTRRRDGPWPDQSERDFIDDLLQSRESESHSAFAALSRIVQQRRLIASAAGIRGETAVVSFSANSLSEMTQRRTFRAHRGRWDCEAFGLCVRRDWLKARGARPVVYGDDASWQILSNSERPFFQRRTTRSRRGAKVIDWSHEAEWRVPHDLDLSEAGRDDVVLFVPSADEARQLAAISPWPVLVLSDDSDGREPGINHAE
;
A
#
# COMPACT_ATOMS: atom_id res chain seq x y z
N ALA A 1 -12.52 31.09 -11.79
CA ALA A 1 -13.35 31.98 -10.95
C ALA A 1 -13.79 31.22 -9.69
N ASP A 2 -13.88 31.89 -8.54
CA ASP A 2 -14.45 31.32 -7.32
C ASP A 2 -15.97 31.48 -7.32
N LEU A 3 -16.68 30.37 -7.22
CA LEU A 3 -18.12 30.20 -7.26
C LEU A 3 -18.72 30.11 -5.86
N LEU A 4 -17.90 29.99 -4.80
CA LEU A 4 -18.40 29.83 -3.44
C LEU A 4 -19.28 31.01 -3.00
N PRO A 5 -18.93 32.29 -3.23
CA PRO A 5 -19.78 33.41 -2.85
C PRO A 5 -21.18 33.36 -3.47
N VAL A 6 -21.26 32.95 -4.74
CA VAL A 6 -22.53 32.78 -5.47
C VAL A 6 -23.36 31.67 -4.85
N LEU A 7 -22.72 30.57 -4.45
CA LEU A 7 -23.40 29.44 -3.81
C LEU A 7 -23.93 29.80 -2.40
N VAL A 8 -23.16 30.57 -1.62
CA VAL A 8 -23.61 31.08 -0.30
C VAL A 8 -24.87 31.92 -0.45
N GLU A 9 -24.84 32.86 -1.38
CA GLU A 9 -25.98 33.77 -1.62
C GLU A 9 -27.22 33.00 -2.10
N ALA A 10 -27.06 32.07 -3.04
CA ALA A 10 -28.14 31.21 -3.50
C ALA A 10 -28.74 30.35 -2.36
N ALA A 11 -27.91 29.88 -1.42
CA ALA A 11 -28.37 29.13 -0.25
C ALA A 11 -29.19 30.02 0.69
N ARG A 12 -28.76 31.25 0.97
CA ARG A 12 -29.50 32.24 1.79
C ARG A 12 -30.87 32.55 1.20
N GLN A 13 -30.92 32.90 -0.09
CA GLN A 13 -32.17 33.23 -0.77
C GLN A 13 -33.16 32.05 -0.79
N ARG A 14 -32.66 30.81 -0.95
CA ARG A 14 -33.51 29.62 -0.89
C ARG A 14 -34.11 29.43 0.50
N MET A 15 -33.36 29.72 1.56
CA MET A 15 -33.82 29.63 2.92
C MET A 15 -34.87 30.69 3.27
N GLU A 16 -34.66 31.94 2.85
CA GLU A 16 -35.66 33.01 3.03
C GLU A 16 -36.99 32.67 2.33
N LYS A 17 -36.92 32.09 1.13
CA LYS A 17 -38.11 31.61 0.41
C LYS A 17 -38.82 30.46 1.15
N GLN A 18 -38.07 29.56 1.78
CA GLN A 18 -38.62 28.44 2.56
C GLN A 18 -39.14 28.84 3.95
N ALA A 19 -38.61 29.93 4.53
CA ALA A 19 -39.01 30.47 5.83
C ALA A 19 -40.36 31.23 5.79
N ARG A 20 -40.97 31.42 4.61
CA ARG A 20 -42.32 31.98 4.51
C ARG A 20 -43.32 31.04 5.21
N PRO A 21 -44.12 31.55 6.16
CA PRO A 21 -44.72 30.73 7.22
C PRO A 21 -45.84 29.83 6.69
N LYS A 22 -45.64 28.50 6.77
CA LYS A 22 -46.76 27.60 7.07
C LYS A 22 -47.06 27.77 8.56
N LYS A 23 -48.13 28.49 8.90
CA LYS A 23 -48.70 28.60 10.26
C LYS A 23 -48.82 27.20 10.89
N ARG A 24 -47.82 26.76 11.63
CA ARG A 24 -47.91 25.65 12.58
C ARG A 24 -46.85 25.85 13.65
N GLU A 25 -47.27 26.51 14.71
CA GLU A 25 -46.53 26.61 15.97
C GLU A 25 -46.22 25.21 16.49
N THR A 26 -44.95 24.84 16.48
CA THR A 26 -44.45 23.74 17.30
C THR A 26 -43.23 24.22 18.04
N LYS A 27 -43.38 24.35 19.36
CA LYS A 27 -42.29 24.55 20.32
C LYS A 27 -41.33 23.36 20.25
N ALA A 28 -40.06 23.58 19.93
CA ALA A 28 -39.01 22.60 20.14
C ALA A 28 -37.65 23.26 20.40
N SER A 29 -37.10 22.92 21.58
CA SER A 29 -35.68 22.87 22.01
C SER A 29 -34.61 23.73 21.31
N GLY A 30 -33.98 24.61 22.09
CA GLY A 30 -32.96 25.59 21.68
C GLY A 30 -31.56 25.04 21.42
N GLU A 31 -31.41 24.09 20.51
CA GLU A 31 -30.14 23.88 19.80
C GLU A 31 -30.23 24.57 18.44
N SER A 32 -29.51 25.68 18.28
CA SER A 32 -29.41 26.39 17.00
C SER A 32 -28.72 25.49 15.98
N ARG A 33 -29.50 24.79 15.14
CA ARG A 33 -28.94 24.03 14.01
C ARG A 33 -28.36 25.00 13.00
N LEU A 34 -27.03 25.00 12.85
CA LEU A 34 -26.34 25.73 11.79
C LEU A 34 -26.98 25.43 10.45
N THR A 35 -27.31 26.48 9.72
CA THR A 35 -27.92 26.36 8.41
C THR A 35 -26.84 26.06 7.36
N TRP A 36 -27.25 25.56 6.18
CA TRP A 36 -26.27 25.30 5.12
C TRP A 36 -25.56 26.57 4.63
N ALA A 37 -26.26 27.70 4.64
CA ALA A 37 -25.66 28.99 4.30
C ALA A 37 -24.62 29.43 5.36
N ASP A 38 -24.86 29.15 6.63
CA ASP A 38 -23.91 29.44 7.71
C ASP A 38 -22.64 28.60 7.55
N VAL A 39 -22.80 27.28 7.31
CA VAL A 39 -21.67 26.35 7.08
C VAL A 39 -20.81 26.79 5.90
N LEU A 40 -21.41 27.18 4.77
CA LEU A 40 -20.64 27.67 3.62
C LEU A 40 -20.01 29.04 3.88
N GLY A 41 -20.70 29.92 4.60
CA GLY A 41 -20.18 31.22 4.99
C GLY A 41 -18.96 31.11 5.91
N GLU A 42 -19.00 30.21 6.87
CA GLU A 42 -17.89 29.88 7.76
C GLU A 42 -16.72 29.28 6.98
N ALA A 43 -16.98 28.28 6.12
CA ALA A 43 -15.94 27.70 5.27
C ALA A 43 -15.25 28.75 4.39
N MET A 44 -16.02 29.69 3.81
CA MET A 44 -15.49 30.80 3.02
C MET A 44 -14.61 31.74 3.87
N GLN A 45 -15.00 32.04 5.10
CA GLN A 45 -14.18 32.84 6.04
C GLN A 45 -12.87 32.14 6.42
N LEU A 46 -12.88 30.80 6.46
CA LEU A 46 -11.68 29.97 6.64
C LEU A 46 -10.82 29.84 5.37
N GLY A 47 -11.17 30.54 4.30
CA GLY A 47 -10.41 30.58 3.06
C GLY A 47 -10.80 29.52 2.03
N ALA A 48 -11.87 28.76 2.26
CA ALA A 48 -12.32 27.76 1.30
C ALA A 48 -12.75 28.40 -0.04
N LYS A 49 -12.58 27.64 -1.13
CA LYS A 49 -12.94 28.08 -2.48
C LYS A 49 -13.66 26.99 -3.25
N LEU A 50 -14.51 27.38 -4.19
CA LEU A 50 -15.15 26.47 -5.14
C LEU A 50 -14.87 26.96 -6.56
N THR A 51 -14.07 26.25 -7.35
CA THR A 51 -13.72 26.70 -8.69
C THR A 51 -14.35 25.84 -9.77
N LEU A 52 -14.61 26.44 -10.93
CA LEU A 52 -14.78 25.69 -12.18
C LEU A 52 -13.40 25.51 -12.81
N GLY A 53 -12.96 24.27 -12.93
CA GLY A 53 -11.62 23.91 -13.40
C GLY A 53 -10.51 24.20 -12.39
N TRP A 54 -9.28 23.91 -12.82
CA TRP A 54 -8.08 24.13 -12.01
C TRP A 54 -7.63 25.60 -12.11
N PRO A 55 -7.50 26.31 -10.98
CA PRO A 55 -7.12 27.72 -10.95
C PRO A 55 -5.64 27.92 -11.33
N GLU A 56 -5.26 29.13 -11.77
CA GLU A 56 -3.85 29.52 -12.06
C GLU A 56 -3.18 28.73 -13.19
N CYS A 57 -3.96 28.13 -14.08
CA CYS A 57 -3.46 27.37 -15.22
C CYS A 57 -3.77 28.05 -16.56
N GLU A 58 -3.63 29.38 -16.60
CA GLU A 58 -3.79 30.15 -17.83
C GLU A 58 -2.84 29.61 -18.92
N GLY A 59 -3.41 29.26 -20.07
CA GLY A 59 -2.67 28.69 -21.20
C GLY A 59 -2.47 27.18 -21.16
N ARG A 60 -2.83 26.45 -20.09
CA ARG A 60 -2.79 24.98 -20.07
C ARG A 60 -4.15 24.40 -20.46
N PRO A 61 -4.20 23.35 -21.30
CA PRO A 61 -5.45 22.75 -21.75
C PRO A 61 -6.00 21.76 -20.72
N LEU A 62 -6.04 22.14 -19.44
CA LEU A 62 -6.55 21.30 -18.35
C LEU A 62 -7.99 20.84 -18.58
N GLU A 63 -8.81 21.66 -19.23
CA GLU A 63 -10.17 21.30 -19.59
C GLU A 63 -10.22 20.16 -20.63
N SER A 64 -9.32 20.12 -21.62
CA SER A 64 -9.27 18.97 -22.54
C SER A 64 -8.77 17.70 -21.83
N TRP A 65 -7.93 17.89 -20.80
CA TRP A 65 -7.38 16.80 -20.00
C TRP A 65 -8.30 16.27 -18.92
N LEU A 66 -9.27 17.04 -18.42
CA LEU A 66 -10.11 16.64 -17.29
C LEU A 66 -11.59 16.70 -17.60
N GLY A 67 -11.99 17.46 -18.61
CA GLY A 67 -13.34 17.95 -18.82
C GLY A 67 -13.68 19.09 -17.85
N PRO A 68 -14.81 19.77 -18.06
CA PRO A 68 -15.32 20.77 -17.12
C PRO A 68 -15.68 20.08 -15.79
N ARG A 69 -15.10 20.56 -14.69
CA ARG A 69 -15.30 19.99 -13.34
C ARG A 69 -15.36 21.09 -12.30
N LEU A 70 -16.15 20.87 -11.26
CA LEU A 70 -16.08 21.65 -10.03
C LEU A 70 -14.94 21.12 -9.15
N MET A 71 -14.25 22.04 -8.48
CA MET A 71 -13.19 21.71 -7.54
C MET A 71 -13.44 22.44 -6.23
N TRP A 72 -13.57 21.68 -5.15
CA TRP A 72 -13.72 22.19 -3.80
C TRP A 72 -12.38 22.19 -3.07
N TRP A 73 -12.00 23.37 -2.57
CA TRP A 73 -10.74 23.66 -1.90
C TRP A 73 -11.04 24.04 -0.45
N PRO A 74 -11.11 23.09 0.51
CA PRO A 74 -11.51 23.37 1.88
C PRO A 74 -10.59 24.36 2.60
N SER A 75 -9.30 24.40 2.24
CA SER A 75 -8.29 25.27 2.87
C SER A 75 -7.78 26.35 1.92
N GLY A 76 -8.52 26.62 0.84
CA GLY A 76 -8.08 27.49 -0.24
C GLY A 76 -7.13 26.80 -1.22
N ILE A 77 -6.68 27.57 -2.21
CA ILE A 77 -5.78 27.09 -3.27
C ILE A 77 -4.34 27.33 -2.79
N PRO A 78 -3.49 26.30 -2.69
CA PRO A 78 -2.13 26.48 -2.22
C PRO A 78 -1.28 27.23 -3.26
N GLU A 79 -0.61 28.28 -2.79
CA GLU A 79 0.36 29.03 -3.58
C GLU A 79 1.68 28.27 -3.75
N GLY A 80 2.38 28.56 -4.84
CA GLY A 80 3.66 27.96 -5.18
C GLY A 80 3.60 27.04 -6.39
N ARG A 81 4.76 26.43 -6.69
CA ARG A 81 4.96 25.55 -7.82
C ARG A 81 4.52 24.13 -7.48
N LYS A 82 3.63 23.56 -8.28
CA LYS A 82 3.06 22.22 -8.10
C LYS A 82 4.01 21.22 -8.76
N VAL A 83 4.65 20.37 -7.95
CA VAL A 83 5.56 19.32 -8.43
C VAL A 83 4.92 17.97 -8.16
N ALA A 84 4.89 17.09 -9.16
CA ALA A 84 4.32 15.76 -9.05
C ALA A 84 5.37 14.68 -9.30
N TRP A 85 5.25 13.57 -8.56
CA TRP A 85 5.87 12.31 -8.95
C TRP A 85 4.84 11.38 -9.55
N VAL A 86 5.24 10.60 -10.56
CA VAL A 86 4.41 9.55 -11.14
C VAL A 86 5.21 8.27 -11.28
N SER A 87 4.52 7.15 -11.09
CA SER A 87 5.15 5.84 -11.22
C SER A 87 4.15 4.78 -11.65
N SER A 88 4.62 3.91 -12.54
CA SER A 88 3.94 2.65 -12.84
C SER A 88 3.85 1.80 -11.58
N ARG A 89 2.93 0.83 -11.56
CA ARG A 89 2.74 -0.07 -10.40
C ARG A 89 4.04 -0.84 -10.11
N LEU A 90 4.49 -0.79 -8.85
CA LEU A 90 5.78 -1.33 -8.38
C LEU A 90 5.81 -2.84 -8.15
N GLY A 91 4.66 -3.50 -8.23
CA GLY A 91 4.54 -4.93 -7.89
C GLY A 91 4.35 -5.13 -6.39
N ARG A 92 4.69 -6.33 -5.90
CA ARG A 92 4.50 -6.74 -4.49
C ARG A 92 5.77 -6.62 -3.64
N ALA A 93 6.91 -6.99 -4.22
CA ALA A 93 8.22 -6.87 -3.60
C ALA A 93 8.71 -5.42 -3.66
N ILE A 94 8.04 -4.54 -2.91
CA ILE A 94 8.34 -3.11 -2.98
C ILE A 94 9.65 -2.77 -2.26
N ASP A 95 10.00 -3.51 -1.21
CA ASP A 95 11.26 -3.41 -0.47
C ASP A 95 12.49 -3.74 -1.33
N GLU A 96 12.33 -4.46 -2.45
CA GLU A 96 13.39 -4.69 -3.42
C GLU A 96 13.62 -3.48 -4.36
N ARG A 97 12.75 -2.45 -4.31
CA ARG A 97 12.85 -1.27 -5.19
C ARG A 97 13.72 -0.17 -4.59
N SER A 98 14.92 -0.53 -4.14
CA SER A 98 15.85 0.40 -3.47
C SER A 98 16.17 1.64 -4.30
N ASP A 99 16.46 1.47 -5.59
CA ASP A 99 16.73 2.56 -6.52
C ASP A 99 15.52 3.50 -6.66
N TRP A 100 14.32 2.94 -6.71
CA TRP A 100 13.09 3.73 -6.79
C TRP A 100 12.92 4.64 -5.57
N PHE A 101 13.18 4.12 -4.36
CA PHE A 101 13.11 4.92 -3.14
C PHE A 101 14.27 5.90 -3.03
N ALA A 102 15.46 5.55 -3.51
CA ALA A 102 16.60 6.47 -3.58
C ALA A 102 16.30 7.68 -4.46
N VAL A 103 15.71 7.45 -5.65
CA VAL A 103 15.21 8.47 -6.57
C VAL A 103 14.16 9.34 -5.91
N LEU A 104 13.13 8.73 -5.33
CA LEU A 104 12.06 9.45 -4.67
C LEU A 104 12.63 10.35 -3.56
N ARG A 105 13.42 9.78 -2.65
CA ARG A 105 14.06 10.48 -1.52
C ARG A 105 14.91 11.65 -2.00
N ALA A 106 15.83 11.41 -2.94
CA ALA A 106 16.74 12.45 -3.42
C ALA A 106 16.02 13.55 -4.20
N ALA A 107 14.95 13.21 -4.94
CA ALA A 107 14.12 14.21 -5.60
C ALA A 107 13.31 15.04 -4.58
N THR A 108 12.75 14.39 -3.56
CA THR A 108 12.03 15.08 -2.49
C THR A 108 12.92 16.03 -1.71
N ALA A 109 14.15 15.60 -1.38
CA ALA A 109 15.14 16.42 -0.69
C ALA A 109 15.57 17.68 -1.46
N LYS A 110 15.33 17.74 -2.78
CA LYS A 110 15.65 18.89 -3.63
C LYS A 110 14.52 19.92 -3.73
N LEU A 111 13.33 19.60 -3.24
CA LEU A 111 12.22 20.55 -3.25
C LEU A 111 12.44 21.66 -2.22
N ASP A 112 12.02 22.87 -2.55
CA ASP A 112 12.00 24.01 -1.64
C ASP A 112 10.69 23.99 -0.84
N PRO A 113 10.71 23.77 0.49
CA PRO A 113 9.49 23.69 1.30
C PRO A 113 8.60 24.95 1.25
N THR A 114 9.20 26.11 0.93
CA THR A 114 8.52 27.41 0.89
C THR A 114 7.90 27.70 -0.47
N ARG A 115 8.45 27.14 -1.55
CA ARG A 115 8.03 27.45 -2.93
C ARG A 115 7.33 26.30 -3.61
N ASP A 116 7.70 25.07 -3.28
CA ASP A 116 7.14 23.87 -3.90
C ASP A 116 5.96 23.34 -3.10
N VAL A 117 5.00 22.78 -3.82
CA VAL A 117 3.85 22.07 -3.30
C VAL A 117 3.82 20.71 -3.97
N LEU A 118 3.91 19.68 -3.15
CA LEU A 118 3.89 18.31 -3.62
C LEU A 118 2.49 17.88 -4.02
N LEU A 119 2.25 17.74 -5.31
CA LEU A 119 0.97 17.30 -5.87
C LEU A 119 0.89 15.77 -5.97
N THR A 120 -0.17 15.21 -5.41
CA THR A 120 -0.52 13.79 -5.54
C THR A 120 -2.03 13.61 -5.72
N ALA A 121 -2.47 12.45 -6.21
CA ALA A 121 -3.88 12.08 -6.24
C ALA A 121 -4.10 10.72 -5.57
N ALA A 122 -5.24 10.60 -4.90
CA ALA A 122 -5.68 9.34 -4.33
C ALA A 122 -5.71 8.23 -5.41
N ARG A 123 -5.36 7.01 -5.00
CA ARG A 123 -5.29 5.81 -5.85
C ARG A 123 -4.14 5.78 -6.87
N THR A 124 -3.28 6.81 -6.94
CA THR A 124 -2.03 6.70 -7.70
C THR A 124 -1.02 5.83 -6.96
N THR A 125 -0.07 5.22 -7.69
CA THR A 125 0.97 4.37 -7.08
C THR A 125 1.78 5.09 -6.03
N VAL A 126 2.06 6.39 -6.24
CA VAL A 126 2.98 7.17 -5.42
C VAL A 126 2.32 7.74 -4.16
N ASP A 127 0.99 7.84 -4.11
CA ASP A 127 0.24 8.67 -3.15
C ASP A 127 0.63 8.45 -1.69
N ARG A 128 0.65 7.18 -1.26
CA ARG A 128 1.01 6.82 0.12
C ARG A 128 2.47 7.11 0.46
N PHE A 129 3.36 7.06 -0.52
CA PHE A 129 4.78 7.38 -0.33
C PHE A 129 4.99 8.89 -0.25
N LEU A 130 4.26 9.65 -1.08
CA LEU A 130 4.33 11.11 -1.08
C LEU A 130 3.72 11.73 0.18
N GLU A 131 2.71 11.08 0.76
CA GLU A 131 2.21 11.44 2.09
C GLU A 131 3.32 11.39 3.14
N ARG A 132 4.02 10.27 3.22
CA ARG A 132 5.09 10.07 4.19
C ARG A 132 6.30 10.95 3.88
N ALA A 133 6.67 11.07 2.61
CA ALA A 133 7.74 11.95 2.18
C ALA A 133 7.45 13.42 2.51
N ALA A 134 6.22 13.91 2.29
CA ALA A 134 5.87 15.28 2.68
C ALA A 134 6.08 15.53 4.18
N ILE A 135 5.68 14.58 5.02
CA ILE A 135 5.85 14.66 6.48
C ILE A 135 7.33 14.61 6.87
N LEU A 136 8.09 13.64 6.36
CA LEU A 136 9.49 13.44 6.71
C LEU A 136 10.40 14.59 6.24
N PHE A 137 10.07 15.21 5.10
CA PHE A 137 10.85 16.30 4.50
C PHE A 137 10.28 17.69 4.80
N GLY A 138 9.21 17.79 5.60
CA GLY A 138 8.59 19.07 5.96
C GLY A 138 8.02 19.84 4.77
N LEU A 139 7.52 19.14 3.75
CA LEU A 139 6.98 19.74 2.53
C LEU A 139 5.49 19.99 2.62
N ARG A 140 5.04 21.03 1.93
CA ARG A 140 3.61 21.26 1.66
C ARG A 140 3.13 20.24 0.64
N ARG A 141 1.96 19.65 0.86
CA ARG A 141 1.31 18.67 -0.01
C ARG A 141 -0.04 19.20 -0.47
N LEU A 142 -0.38 18.93 -1.73
CA LEU A 142 -1.72 19.04 -2.27
C LEU A 142 -2.20 17.65 -2.70
N ARG A 143 -3.19 17.10 -2.00
CA ARG A 143 -3.80 15.81 -2.34
C ARG A 143 -5.12 16.00 -3.10
N VAL A 144 -5.22 15.37 -4.26
CA VAL A 144 -6.43 15.40 -5.08
C VAL A 144 -7.31 14.18 -4.81
N HIS A 145 -8.56 14.43 -4.46
CA HIS A 145 -9.62 13.45 -4.26
C HIS A 145 -10.56 13.47 -5.46
N LEU A 146 -10.64 12.34 -6.16
CA LEU A 146 -11.46 12.22 -7.36
C LEU A 146 -12.74 11.48 -7.05
N ASP A 147 -13.85 12.01 -7.56
CA ASP A 147 -15.13 11.31 -7.58
C ASP A 147 -15.51 10.92 -9.01
N ASP A 148 -15.20 9.67 -9.36
CA ASP A 148 -15.42 9.08 -10.68
C ASP A 148 -16.66 8.17 -10.75
N GLY A 149 -17.25 7.84 -9.60
CA GLY A 149 -18.35 6.87 -9.51
C GLY A 149 -19.72 7.46 -9.18
N HIS A 150 -19.81 8.74 -8.87
CA HIS A 150 -21.04 9.39 -8.42
C HIS A 150 -21.57 10.40 -9.44
N THR A 151 -22.85 10.72 -9.33
CA THR A 151 -23.44 11.88 -9.98
C THR A 151 -23.01 13.17 -9.29
N LEU A 152 -23.15 14.32 -9.98
CA LEU A 152 -22.86 15.61 -9.38
C LEU A 152 -23.69 15.89 -8.12
N ILE A 153 -24.95 15.45 -8.10
CA ILE A 153 -25.85 15.64 -6.95
C ILE A 153 -25.37 14.82 -5.75
N GLU A 154 -24.96 13.58 -5.97
CA GLU A 154 -24.40 12.72 -4.92
C GLU A 154 -23.08 13.30 -4.39
N TRP A 155 -22.20 13.78 -5.28
CA TRP A 155 -20.97 14.46 -4.91
C TRP A 155 -21.24 15.69 -4.02
N LEU A 156 -22.13 16.59 -4.44
CA LEU A 156 -22.54 17.76 -3.64
C LEU A 156 -23.16 17.37 -2.30
N THR A 157 -23.95 16.30 -2.28
CA THR A 157 -24.58 15.79 -1.05
C THR A 157 -23.53 15.24 -0.08
N ARG A 158 -22.51 14.54 -0.59
CA ARG A 158 -21.38 14.06 0.21
C ARG A 158 -20.54 15.21 0.74
N LEU A 159 -20.19 16.15 -0.13
CA LEU A 159 -19.45 17.37 0.22
C LEU A 159 -20.17 18.12 1.35
N ARG A 160 -21.50 18.29 1.25
CA ARG A 160 -22.30 18.89 2.31
C ARG A 160 -22.18 18.15 3.65
N ARG A 161 -22.27 16.81 3.64
CA ARG A 161 -22.14 16.02 4.86
C ARG A 161 -20.75 16.14 5.48
N GLU A 162 -19.72 16.16 4.65
CA GLU A 162 -18.33 16.30 5.07
C GLU A 162 -18.07 17.67 5.69
N LEU A 163 -18.51 18.75 5.03
CA LEU A 163 -18.40 20.10 5.58
C LEU A 163 -19.15 20.28 6.90
N SER A 164 -20.38 19.75 7.01
CA SER A 164 -21.10 19.79 8.28
C SER A 164 -20.38 19.02 9.39
N ARG A 165 -19.68 17.92 9.09
CA ARG A 165 -18.88 17.21 10.11
C ARG A 165 -17.65 17.99 10.50
N SER A 166 -16.94 18.60 9.54
CA SER A 166 -15.72 19.35 9.79
C SER A 166 -15.96 20.65 10.56
N CYS A 167 -17.03 21.39 10.27
CA CYS A 167 -17.40 22.61 11.01
C CYS A 167 -17.88 22.30 12.43
N LEU A 168 -18.59 21.19 12.64
CA LEU A 168 -19.07 20.78 13.97
C LEU A 168 -17.98 20.12 14.84
N ALA A 169 -16.90 19.63 14.23
CA ALA A 169 -15.75 19.10 14.95
C ALA A 169 -14.87 20.26 15.43
N GLU A 170 -15.28 20.90 16.55
CA GLU A 170 -14.46 21.86 17.27
C GLU A 170 -13.05 21.29 17.49
N GLY A 171 -12.03 21.88 16.85
CA GLY A 171 -10.64 21.46 16.97
C GLY A 171 -9.91 21.11 15.66
N HIS A 172 -10.58 21.10 14.50
CA HIS A 172 -9.90 20.77 13.23
C HIS A 172 -9.03 21.88 12.62
N VAL A 173 -9.06 23.10 13.17
CA VAL A 173 -8.33 24.27 12.67
C VAL A 173 -6.80 24.15 12.82
N SER A 174 -6.30 23.12 13.52
CA SER A 174 -4.85 22.89 13.71
C SER A 174 -4.33 21.61 13.03
N ARG A 175 -5.00 21.11 11.98
CA ARG A 175 -4.32 20.22 11.03
C ARG A 175 -3.43 21.06 10.14
N ILE A 176 -2.19 21.23 10.60
CA ILE A 176 -0.97 21.67 9.91
C ILE A 176 -1.24 22.26 8.52
N ALA A 177 -0.99 23.56 8.36
CA ALA A 177 -1.03 24.31 7.09
C ALA A 177 -0.21 23.71 5.93
N ALA A 178 0.46 22.57 6.14
CA ALA A 178 1.22 21.83 5.16
C ALA A 178 0.39 20.83 4.34
N ASP A 179 -0.82 20.43 4.78
CA ASP A 179 -1.62 19.42 4.04
C ASP A 179 -2.88 20.05 3.45
N SER A 180 -2.80 20.41 2.16
CA SER A 180 -3.92 20.92 1.38
C SER A 180 -4.62 19.78 0.65
N GLU A 181 -5.94 19.85 0.56
CA GLU A 181 -6.75 18.89 -0.17
C GLU A 181 -7.57 19.61 -1.25
N VAL A 182 -7.92 18.89 -2.31
CA VAL A 182 -8.91 19.33 -3.30
C VAL A 182 -9.81 18.18 -3.70
N PHE A 183 -11.11 18.43 -3.71
CA PHE A 183 -12.14 17.47 -4.09
C PHE A 183 -12.66 17.82 -5.47
N VAL A 184 -12.47 16.92 -6.41
CA VAL A 184 -12.80 17.12 -7.82
C VAL A 184 -14.09 16.38 -8.13
N SER A 185 -15.08 17.11 -8.65
CA SER A 185 -16.39 16.56 -9.01
C SER A 185 -16.28 15.58 -10.19
N PRO A 186 -17.33 14.80 -10.44
CA PRO A 186 -17.56 14.17 -11.74
C PRO A 186 -17.52 15.19 -12.88
N VAL A 187 -17.36 14.73 -14.13
CA VAL A 187 -17.44 15.63 -15.31
C VAL A 187 -18.81 16.31 -15.29
N LEU A 188 -18.81 17.62 -15.47
CA LEU A 188 -20.04 18.36 -15.75
C LEU A 188 -20.40 18.01 -17.18
N ASN A 189 -21.28 17.03 -17.38
CA ASN A 189 -21.81 16.73 -18.71
C ASN A 189 -22.25 18.06 -19.33
N HIS A 190 -21.71 18.39 -20.50
CA HIS A 190 -22.20 19.54 -21.25
C HIS A 190 -23.70 19.33 -21.42
N ILE A 191 -24.50 20.17 -20.76
CA ILE A 191 -25.93 20.24 -20.97
C ILE A 191 -26.09 20.76 -22.40
N GLY A 192 -26.00 19.88 -23.40
CA GLY A 192 -26.34 20.23 -24.78
C GLY A 192 -25.43 19.80 -25.94
N GLU A 193 -24.37 19.00 -25.77
CA GLU A 193 -23.68 18.44 -26.96
C GLU A 193 -24.18 17.02 -27.26
N PRO A 194 -24.85 16.81 -28.41
CA PRO A 194 -25.09 15.49 -28.96
C PRO A 194 -23.84 15.01 -29.72
N ASP A 195 -23.53 13.73 -29.56
CA ASP A 195 -22.60 12.92 -30.36
C ASP A 195 -21.07 13.17 -30.26
N GLY A 196 -20.45 12.40 -29.37
CA GLY A 196 -19.69 11.25 -29.85
C GLY A 196 -18.20 11.43 -30.17
N GLN A 197 -17.61 12.62 -29.99
CA GLN A 197 -16.16 12.76 -30.12
C GLN A 197 -15.46 12.52 -28.77
N GLU A 198 -15.34 11.24 -28.41
CA GLU A 198 -14.55 10.81 -27.26
C GLU A 198 -13.09 11.22 -27.47
N CYS A 199 -12.63 12.20 -26.70
CA CYS A 199 -11.21 12.55 -26.68
C CYS A 199 -10.42 11.32 -26.17
N PRO A 200 -9.43 10.79 -26.90
CA PRO A 200 -8.75 9.52 -26.56
C PRO A 200 -8.16 9.49 -25.14
N SER A 201 -7.85 10.66 -24.57
CA SER A 201 -7.37 10.77 -23.19
C SER A 201 -8.41 10.36 -22.13
N TYR A 202 -9.71 10.30 -22.45
CA TYR A 202 -10.75 9.92 -21.49
C TYR A 202 -10.74 8.46 -21.08
N GLU A 203 -10.10 7.58 -21.86
CA GLU A 203 -9.91 6.17 -21.52
C GLU A 203 -8.84 5.94 -20.44
N LEU A 204 -7.97 6.94 -20.22
CA LEU A 204 -6.86 6.84 -19.27
C LEU A 204 -7.31 7.22 -17.85
N PRO A 205 -6.70 6.63 -16.80
CA PRO A 205 -7.11 6.87 -15.42
C PRO A 205 -7.11 8.37 -15.07
N LEU A 206 -8.24 8.85 -14.56
CA LEU A 206 -8.42 10.26 -14.19
C LEU A 206 -7.38 10.72 -13.15
N SER A 207 -6.98 9.84 -12.22
CA SER A 207 -5.95 10.14 -11.21
C SER A 207 -4.62 10.53 -11.84
N ASP A 208 -4.18 9.78 -12.84
CA ASP A 208 -2.92 10.04 -13.52
C ASP A 208 -3.01 11.30 -14.39
N ARG A 209 -4.17 11.50 -15.06
CA ARG A 209 -4.43 12.70 -15.87
C ARG A 209 -4.38 13.97 -15.04
N VAL A 210 -5.03 14.00 -13.88
CA VAL A 210 -5.04 15.17 -12.99
C VAL A 210 -3.64 15.51 -12.52
N VAL A 211 -2.91 14.54 -11.99
CA VAL A 211 -1.56 14.77 -11.45
C VAL A 211 -0.62 15.26 -12.56
N ILE A 212 -0.68 14.64 -13.74
CA ILE A 212 0.16 15.03 -14.87
C ILE A 212 -0.27 16.39 -15.44
N ALA A 213 -1.56 16.69 -15.57
CA ALA A 213 -1.99 17.95 -16.19
C ALA A 213 -1.79 19.16 -15.28
N ALA A 214 -2.08 19.02 -13.98
CA ALA A 214 -2.06 20.12 -13.03
C ALA A 214 -0.65 20.48 -12.51
N ALA A 215 0.32 19.57 -12.62
CA ALA A 215 1.68 19.84 -12.18
C ALA A 215 2.43 20.82 -13.11
N ASP A 216 3.22 21.70 -12.52
CA ASP A 216 4.21 22.51 -13.24
C ASP A 216 5.40 21.65 -13.67
N GLN A 217 5.82 20.72 -12.81
CA GLN A 217 6.87 19.74 -13.09
C GLN A 217 6.45 18.33 -12.71
N VAL A 218 6.77 17.37 -13.57
CA VAL A 218 6.49 15.95 -13.34
C VAL A 218 7.82 15.18 -13.32
N LEU A 219 8.12 14.46 -12.25
CA LEU A 219 9.19 13.45 -12.24
C LEU A 219 8.60 12.05 -12.35
N ALA A 220 8.94 11.35 -13.43
CA ALA A 220 8.54 9.98 -13.67
C ALA A 220 9.60 9.02 -13.13
N LEU A 221 9.23 8.24 -12.11
CA LEU A 221 10.13 7.31 -11.42
C LEU A 221 10.26 5.98 -12.17
N GLN A 222 9.13 5.42 -12.62
CA GLN A 222 9.08 4.19 -13.42
C GLN A 222 7.99 4.29 -14.48
N VAL A 223 8.31 4.00 -15.74
CA VAL A 223 7.38 4.10 -16.87
C VAL A 223 7.43 2.85 -17.72
N ARG A 224 6.33 2.08 -17.75
CA ARG A 224 6.20 0.91 -18.62
C ARG A 224 5.95 1.34 -20.07
N PRO A 225 6.60 0.70 -21.07
CA PRO A 225 6.36 1.01 -22.48
C PRO A 225 4.89 0.78 -22.83
N LYS A 226 4.30 1.71 -23.61
CA LYS A 226 2.88 1.72 -24.01
C LYS A 226 1.84 1.73 -22.86
N GLY A 227 2.27 1.86 -21.61
CA GLY A 227 1.36 1.99 -20.47
C GLY A 227 0.70 3.37 -20.36
N ASN A 228 -0.28 3.50 -19.47
CA ASN A 228 -1.05 4.74 -19.29
C ASN A 228 -0.16 5.97 -19.05
N LEU A 229 0.81 5.88 -18.13
CA LEU A 229 1.74 6.98 -17.87
C LEU A 229 2.60 7.33 -19.08
N HIS A 230 3.04 6.34 -19.87
CA HIS A 230 3.80 6.62 -21.07
C HIS A 230 2.94 7.44 -22.06
N GLN A 231 1.70 7.04 -22.29
CA GLN A 231 0.77 7.76 -23.17
C GLN A 231 0.50 9.18 -22.68
N LEU A 232 0.26 9.37 -21.37
CA LEU A 232 0.04 10.70 -20.79
C LEU A 232 1.30 11.59 -20.85
N LEU A 233 2.48 11.06 -20.53
CA LEU A 233 3.71 11.85 -20.61
C LEU A 233 4.02 12.26 -22.06
N ARG A 234 3.79 11.36 -23.03
CA ARG A 234 3.91 11.68 -24.46
C ARG A 234 2.92 12.77 -24.87
N ALA A 235 1.66 12.68 -24.44
CA ALA A 235 0.64 13.69 -24.72
C ALA A 235 1.02 15.06 -24.15
N ARG A 236 1.48 15.12 -22.89
CA ARG A 236 1.94 16.37 -22.25
C ARG A 236 3.12 16.99 -23.00
N LEU A 237 4.11 16.19 -23.36
CA LEU A 237 5.33 16.66 -24.03
C LEU A 237 5.10 17.08 -25.49
N SER A 238 4.06 16.54 -26.14
CA SER A 238 3.72 16.90 -27.52
C SER A 238 2.88 18.17 -27.61
N ASP A 239 2.36 18.65 -26.48
CA ASP A 239 1.47 19.81 -26.43
C ASP A 239 2.27 21.08 -26.08
N PRO A 240 2.30 22.09 -26.98
CA PRO A 240 3.10 23.29 -26.82
C PRO A 240 2.68 24.18 -25.64
N ALA A 241 1.51 23.92 -25.03
CA ALA A 241 1.08 24.59 -23.81
C ALA A 241 1.98 24.30 -22.60
N TRP A 242 2.74 23.20 -22.62
CA TRP A 242 3.73 22.90 -21.59
C TRP A 242 5.14 23.24 -22.04
N PRO A 243 5.95 23.86 -21.16
CA PRO A 243 7.35 24.08 -21.46
C PRO A 243 8.10 22.76 -21.71
N ALA A 244 9.10 22.83 -22.59
CA ALA A 244 10.18 21.84 -22.62
C ALA A 244 10.81 21.73 -21.22
N ALA A 245 11.34 20.55 -20.86
CA ALA A 245 11.85 20.26 -19.52
C ALA A 245 10.82 20.35 -18.36
N SER A 246 9.52 20.28 -18.67
CA SER A 246 8.47 20.13 -17.66
C SER A 246 8.31 18.67 -17.16
N VAL A 247 8.95 17.71 -17.81
CA VAL A 247 8.98 16.29 -17.42
C VAL A 247 10.42 15.84 -17.22
N TRP A 248 10.68 15.23 -16.06
CA TRP A 248 11.95 14.62 -15.67
C TRP A 248 11.78 13.11 -15.61
N LEU A 249 12.79 12.35 -16.03
CA LEU A 249 12.75 10.89 -16.09
C LEU A 249 13.86 10.33 -15.21
N ALA A 250 13.52 9.51 -14.22
CA ALA A 250 14.50 8.78 -13.45
C ALA A 250 15.08 7.63 -14.29
N LEU A 251 16.37 7.70 -14.62
CA LEU A 251 17.02 6.75 -15.53
C LEU A 251 17.71 5.64 -14.74
N GLY A 252 17.50 4.39 -15.15
CA GLY A 252 18.06 3.19 -14.52
C GLY A 252 17.31 1.92 -14.93
N ASP A 253 17.89 0.76 -14.64
CA ASP A 253 17.38 -0.54 -15.08
C ASP A 253 16.01 -0.86 -14.48
N GLU A 254 15.79 -0.52 -13.21
CA GLU A 254 14.50 -0.69 -12.52
C GLU A 254 13.55 0.52 -12.64
N LEU A 255 14.02 1.60 -13.27
CA LEU A 255 13.35 2.90 -13.33
C LEU A 255 12.72 3.12 -14.71
N VAL A 256 13.06 4.21 -15.40
CA VAL A 256 12.69 4.43 -16.80
C VAL A 256 13.76 3.81 -17.70
N SER A 257 13.38 2.72 -18.38
CA SER A 257 14.25 2.04 -19.35
C SER A 257 14.78 2.99 -20.43
N GLN A 258 16.01 2.75 -20.92
CA GLN A 258 16.64 3.59 -21.93
C GLN A 258 15.79 3.78 -23.20
N LYS A 259 15.04 2.75 -23.61
CA LYS A 259 14.15 2.81 -24.79
C LYS A 259 13.03 3.84 -24.61
N VAL A 260 12.34 3.81 -23.47
CA VAL A 260 11.27 4.77 -23.15
C VAL A 260 11.85 6.16 -22.91
N ALA A 261 13.00 6.24 -22.24
CA ALA A 261 13.69 7.50 -22.00
C ALA A 261 14.06 8.22 -23.30
N THR A 262 14.67 7.50 -24.25
CA THR A 262 15.09 8.06 -25.55
C THR A 262 13.90 8.63 -26.32
N GLU A 263 12.76 7.91 -26.33
CA GLU A 263 11.53 8.41 -26.96
C GLU A 263 11.06 9.72 -26.30
N LEU A 264 10.88 9.73 -24.98
CA LEU A 264 10.37 10.89 -24.26
C LEU A 264 11.35 12.08 -24.28
N GLN A 265 12.65 11.82 -24.26
CA GLN A 265 13.68 12.86 -24.39
C GLN A 265 13.65 13.52 -25.77
N SER A 266 13.34 12.78 -26.84
CA SER A 266 13.16 13.37 -28.17
C SER A 266 11.95 14.30 -28.27
N LEU A 267 11.02 14.20 -27.31
CA LEU A 267 9.87 15.11 -27.13
C LEU A 267 10.14 16.21 -26.08
N GLY A 268 11.37 16.34 -25.57
CA GLY A 268 11.76 17.42 -24.65
C GLY A 268 11.73 17.08 -23.16
N ALA A 269 11.62 15.80 -22.79
CA ALA A 269 11.86 15.37 -21.40
C ALA A 269 13.34 15.44 -21.01
N VAL A 270 13.62 15.61 -19.72
CA VAL A 270 14.98 15.66 -19.17
C VAL A 270 15.32 14.37 -18.44
N GLY A 271 16.46 13.76 -18.77
CA GLY A 271 16.97 12.61 -18.05
C GLY A 271 17.56 12.99 -16.69
N TRP A 272 17.24 12.21 -15.66
CA TRP A 272 17.77 12.39 -14.31
C TRP A 272 18.44 11.11 -13.84
N TRP A 273 19.75 11.20 -13.58
CA TRP A 273 20.55 10.10 -13.07
C TRP A 273 20.84 10.30 -11.59
N LEU A 274 20.75 9.21 -10.83
CA LEU A 274 21.36 9.14 -9.52
C LEU A 274 22.67 8.37 -9.65
N PHE A 275 23.77 9.07 -9.44
CA PHE A 275 25.05 8.42 -9.18
C PHE A 275 24.98 7.86 -7.78
N ALA A 276 24.51 6.62 -7.65
CA ALA A 276 24.61 5.85 -6.41
C ALA A 276 26.05 5.36 -6.22
N GLU A 277 27.04 6.25 -6.39
CA GLU A 277 28.38 5.96 -5.93
C GLU A 277 28.37 6.12 -4.40
N GLN A 278 28.76 5.06 -3.68
CA GLN A 278 29.18 5.08 -2.26
C GLN A 278 28.15 4.88 -1.12
N VAL A 279 27.06 4.11 -1.28
CA VAL A 279 26.29 3.68 -0.08
C VAL A 279 26.55 2.22 0.32
N SER A 280 26.82 1.34 -0.64
CA SER A 280 26.95 -0.10 -0.39
C SER A 280 28.20 -0.55 0.41
N ASN A 281 29.09 0.36 0.82
CA ASN A 281 30.38 0.01 1.45
C ASN A 281 30.63 0.64 2.83
N VAL A 282 29.66 1.37 3.43
CA VAL A 282 29.90 2.05 4.72
C VAL A 282 29.33 1.29 5.92
N PHE A 283 28.36 0.40 5.72
CA PHE A 283 27.82 -0.41 6.80
C PHE A 283 28.59 -1.74 6.89
N GLY A 284 29.75 -1.66 7.56
CA GLY A 284 30.39 -2.86 8.09
C GLY A 284 29.38 -3.65 8.92
N SER A 285 29.27 -4.95 8.66
CA SER A 285 28.42 -5.84 9.44
C SER A 285 28.64 -5.58 10.94
N PRO A 286 27.58 -5.29 11.72
CA PRO A 286 27.73 -5.12 13.15
C PRO A 286 28.28 -6.43 13.74
N GLN A 287 29.56 -6.43 14.09
CA GLN A 287 30.16 -7.48 14.90
C GLN A 287 29.53 -7.37 16.29
N ALA A 288 28.49 -8.18 16.53
CA ALA A 288 27.93 -8.35 17.84
C ALA A 288 28.98 -8.99 18.76
N THR A 289 29.59 -8.19 19.63
CA THR A 289 30.55 -8.61 20.65
C THR A 289 29.89 -9.21 21.91
N GLY A 290 28.75 -9.86 21.74
CA GLY A 290 28.12 -10.65 22.79
C GLY A 290 28.47 -12.12 22.58
N THR A 291 29.21 -12.74 23.51
CA THR A 291 29.33 -14.19 23.63
C THR A 291 27.98 -14.78 24.03
N LEU A 292 27.04 -14.83 23.08
CA LEU A 292 25.96 -15.78 23.14
C LEU A 292 26.57 -17.16 22.86
N GLU A 293 26.21 -18.16 23.65
CA GLU A 293 26.52 -19.55 23.33
C GLU A 293 25.86 -19.90 22.00
N THR A 294 26.61 -19.78 20.91
CA THR A 294 26.16 -20.06 19.55
C THR A 294 25.73 -21.52 19.45
N CYS A 295 24.54 -21.78 18.92
CA CYS A 295 24.08 -23.14 18.70
C CYS A 295 24.69 -23.74 17.42
N PRO A 296 24.96 -25.06 17.40
CA PRO A 296 25.54 -25.72 16.26
C PRO A 296 24.55 -25.81 15.10
N THR A 297 25.09 -25.79 13.88
CA THR A 297 24.39 -26.30 12.71
C THR A 297 24.31 -27.82 12.81
N ILE A 298 23.12 -28.38 12.59
CA ILE A 298 22.88 -29.83 12.58
C ILE A 298 22.55 -30.31 11.17
N THR A 299 22.80 -31.59 10.90
CA THR A 299 22.56 -32.21 9.59
C THR A 299 21.27 -33.03 9.55
N GLU A 300 20.76 -33.44 10.72
CA GLU A 300 19.55 -34.26 10.84
C GLU A 300 18.67 -33.76 11.97
N LEU A 301 17.35 -33.91 11.80
CA LEU A 301 16.39 -33.55 12.82
C LEU A 301 16.45 -34.57 13.97
N PRO A 302 16.56 -34.14 15.24
CA PRO A 302 16.69 -35.06 16.38
C PRO A 302 15.39 -35.79 16.76
N TRP A 303 14.29 -35.53 16.05
CA TRP A 303 12.95 -36.02 16.40
C TRP A 303 12.39 -36.92 15.31
N ALA A 304 11.64 -37.95 15.71
CA ALA A 304 10.94 -38.80 14.76
C ALA A 304 9.82 -38.02 14.05
N SER A 305 9.44 -38.50 12.86
CA SER A 305 8.28 -37.96 12.15
C SER A 305 7.03 -38.08 13.01
N GLY A 306 6.37 -36.95 13.28
CA GLY A 306 5.21 -36.88 14.15
C GLY A 306 5.47 -36.36 15.57
N ASP A 307 6.73 -36.19 15.98
CA ASP A 307 7.03 -35.62 17.31
C ASP A 307 7.09 -34.09 17.29
N TYR A 308 7.00 -33.50 16.11
CA TYR A 308 7.07 -32.06 15.87
C TYR A 308 5.96 -31.58 14.94
N LEU A 309 5.83 -30.26 14.89
CA LEU A 309 5.00 -29.53 13.93
C LEU A 309 5.87 -28.46 13.25
N VAL A 310 5.60 -28.19 11.97
CA VAL A 310 6.41 -27.30 11.13
C VAL A 310 5.70 -25.96 10.95
N HIS A 311 6.40 -24.86 11.20
CA HIS A 311 5.99 -23.52 10.81
C HIS A 311 6.91 -23.00 9.71
N TRP A 312 6.34 -22.78 8.52
CA TRP A 312 7.05 -22.22 7.38
C TRP A 312 6.99 -20.71 7.43
N THR A 313 8.16 -20.08 7.35
CA THR A 313 8.28 -18.63 7.16
C THR A 313 8.28 -18.31 5.66
N ARG A 314 7.93 -17.07 5.33
CA ARG A 314 7.80 -16.62 3.95
C ARG A 314 8.14 -15.15 3.84
N ARG A 315 8.44 -14.72 2.62
CA ARG A 315 8.57 -13.30 2.28
C ARG A 315 7.33 -12.50 2.70
N ARG A 316 7.56 -11.26 3.14
CA ARG A 316 6.52 -10.29 3.47
C ARG A 316 6.48 -9.16 2.43
N ASP A 317 5.43 -9.13 1.61
CA ASP A 317 5.24 -8.10 0.55
C ASP A 317 4.89 -6.68 1.08
N GLY A 318 5.09 -6.42 2.36
CA GLY A 318 4.61 -5.22 3.05
C GLY A 318 5.01 -5.24 4.52
N PRO A 319 4.34 -4.45 5.38
CA PRO A 319 4.74 -4.32 6.77
C PRO A 319 4.81 -5.67 7.51
N TRP A 320 5.72 -5.74 8.47
CA TRP A 320 5.70 -6.81 9.46
C TRP A 320 4.36 -6.84 10.21
N PRO A 321 3.95 -7.99 10.77
CA PRO A 321 2.68 -8.11 11.49
C PRO A 321 2.49 -7.08 12.63
N ASP A 322 3.57 -6.65 13.26
CA ASP A 322 3.65 -5.67 14.35
C ASP A 322 4.11 -4.28 13.89
N GLN A 323 4.31 -4.07 12.59
CA GLN A 323 4.74 -2.78 12.02
C GLN A 323 3.53 -2.08 11.37
N SER A 324 3.40 -0.78 11.60
CA SER A 324 2.37 -0.01 10.89
C SER A 324 2.77 0.23 9.43
N GLU A 325 1.79 0.45 8.55
CA GLU A 325 2.09 0.81 7.16
C GLU A 325 2.92 2.11 7.05
N ARG A 326 2.74 3.03 8.00
CA ARG A 326 3.49 4.29 8.04
C ARG A 326 4.97 4.05 8.37
N ASP A 327 5.25 3.25 9.39
CA ASP A 327 6.63 2.94 9.80
C ASP A 327 7.34 2.18 8.68
N PHE A 328 6.66 1.22 8.05
CA PHE A 328 7.19 0.50 6.90
C PHE A 328 7.59 1.43 5.75
N ILE A 329 6.72 2.38 5.38
CA ILE A 329 7.05 3.34 4.32
C ILE A 329 8.18 4.27 4.75
N ASP A 330 8.22 4.69 6.01
CA ASP A 330 9.30 5.54 6.53
C ASP A 330 10.66 4.82 6.47
N ASP A 331 10.70 3.53 6.81
CA ASP A 331 11.91 2.70 6.71
C ASP A 331 12.40 2.58 5.25
N LEU A 332 11.47 2.37 4.29
CA LEU A 332 11.78 2.37 2.86
C LEU A 332 12.33 3.73 2.38
N LEU A 333 11.69 4.82 2.79
CA LEU A 333 12.09 6.19 2.40
C LEU A 333 13.45 6.59 2.99
N GLN A 334 13.76 6.14 4.21
CA GLN A 334 15.02 6.45 4.89
C GLN A 334 16.19 5.55 4.46
N SER A 335 15.95 4.53 3.62
CA SER A 335 16.95 3.51 3.28
C SER A 335 17.61 2.92 4.52
N ARG A 336 16.82 2.63 5.56
CA ARG A 336 17.34 1.84 6.68
C ARG A 336 17.62 0.44 6.14
N GLU A 337 18.90 0.15 5.91
CA GLU A 337 19.39 -1.09 5.27
C GLU A 337 18.98 -2.39 6.01
N SER A 338 18.32 -2.30 7.16
CA SER A 338 18.29 -3.40 8.12
C SER A 338 17.21 -4.45 7.93
N GLU A 339 16.24 -4.32 7.03
CA GLU A 339 15.18 -5.35 6.95
C GLU A 339 14.78 -5.63 5.51
N SER A 340 15.59 -6.43 4.81
CA SER A 340 15.06 -7.26 3.70
C SER A 340 13.75 -7.90 4.19
N HIS A 341 12.67 -7.87 3.41
CA HIS A 341 11.45 -8.59 3.81
C HIS A 341 11.44 -10.06 3.33
N SER A 342 12.63 -10.62 3.06
CA SER A 342 12.81 -12.03 2.65
C SER A 342 12.34 -13.01 3.74
N ALA A 343 12.16 -14.28 3.37
CA ALA A 343 11.85 -15.32 4.35
C ALA A 343 12.97 -15.50 5.39
N PHE A 344 14.24 -15.38 4.98
CA PHE A 344 15.37 -15.42 5.92
C PHE A 344 15.28 -14.30 6.96
N ALA A 345 14.96 -13.08 6.55
CA ALA A 345 14.78 -11.97 7.48
C ALA A 345 13.55 -12.14 8.38
N ALA A 346 12.45 -12.68 7.86
CA ALA A 346 11.29 -13.03 8.66
C ALA A 346 11.64 -14.05 9.76
N LEU A 347 12.41 -15.09 9.41
CA LEU A 347 12.90 -16.08 10.37
C LEU A 347 13.86 -15.47 11.38
N SER A 348 14.80 -14.63 10.92
CA SER A 348 15.74 -13.91 11.79
C SER A 348 15.01 -13.04 12.82
N ARG A 349 13.95 -12.33 12.40
CA ARG A 349 13.09 -11.55 13.28
C ARG A 349 12.39 -12.43 14.32
N ILE A 350 11.81 -13.56 13.91
CA ILE A 350 11.19 -14.53 14.82
C ILE A 350 12.19 -15.00 15.88
N VAL A 351 13.43 -15.27 15.48
CA VAL A 351 14.50 -15.70 16.38
C VAL A 351 14.91 -14.61 17.37
N GLN A 352 15.12 -13.38 16.89
CA GLN A 352 15.50 -12.24 17.73
C GLN A 352 14.39 -11.86 18.71
N GLN A 353 13.14 -11.84 18.25
CA GLN A 353 11.97 -11.55 19.07
C GLN A 353 11.57 -12.72 19.96
N ARG A 354 12.04 -13.93 19.65
CA ARG A 354 11.58 -15.21 20.22
C ARG A 354 10.06 -15.30 20.25
N ARG A 355 9.41 -14.94 19.14
CA ARG A 355 7.95 -14.83 19.08
C ARG A 355 7.45 -15.12 17.67
N LEU A 356 6.37 -15.88 17.59
CA LEU A 356 5.55 -16.00 16.38
C LEU A 356 4.29 -15.13 16.54
N ILE A 357 4.15 -14.13 15.69
CA ILE A 357 3.00 -13.23 15.72
C ILE A 357 1.85 -13.88 14.93
N ALA A 358 0.70 -14.00 15.58
CA ALA A 358 -0.49 -14.58 15.02
C ALA A 358 -1.13 -13.69 13.96
N SER A 359 -1.85 -14.31 13.03
CA SER A 359 -2.59 -13.58 12.00
C SER A 359 -3.99 -14.14 11.84
N ALA A 360 -4.95 -13.24 11.65
CA ALA A 360 -6.32 -13.58 11.26
C ALA A 360 -6.47 -13.79 9.74
N ALA A 361 -5.41 -13.52 8.96
CA ALA A 361 -5.46 -13.53 7.51
C ALA A 361 -5.77 -14.94 6.96
N GLY A 362 -6.93 -15.08 6.29
CA GLY A 362 -7.39 -16.36 5.76
C GLY A 362 -8.10 -17.25 6.78
N ILE A 363 -8.26 -16.78 8.03
CA ILE A 363 -8.92 -17.50 9.11
C ILE A 363 -10.37 -17.04 9.20
N ARG A 364 -11.30 -18.01 9.19
CA ARG A 364 -12.73 -17.71 9.34
C ARG A 364 -13.00 -17.24 10.77
N GLY A 365 -13.75 -16.15 10.91
CA GLY A 365 -14.10 -15.58 12.23
C GLY A 365 -13.06 -14.64 12.83
N GLU A 366 -12.03 -14.28 12.05
CA GLU A 366 -11.06 -13.21 12.38
C GLU A 366 -10.22 -13.42 13.64
N THR A 367 -10.27 -14.60 14.27
CA THR A 367 -9.35 -14.93 15.37
C THR A 367 -7.93 -15.09 14.83
N ALA A 368 -6.99 -14.31 15.36
CA ALA A 368 -5.58 -14.46 15.05
C ALA A 368 -5.03 -15.77 15.62
N VAL A 369 -4.37 -16.56 14.78
CA VAL A 369 -3.70 -17.82 15.15
C VAL A 369 -2.29 -17.89 14.57
N VAL A 370 -1.43 -18.70 15.19
CA VAL A 370 -0.19 -19.22 14.58
C VAL A 370 -0.48 -20.61 14.03
N SER A 371 -0.26 -20.80 12.73
CA SER A 371 -0.49 -22.07 12.05
C SER A 371 0.79 -22.90 11.92
N PHE A 372 0.65 -24.21 12.09
CA PHE A 372 1.69 -25.21 11.88
C PHE A 372 1.14 -26.34 10.99
N SER A 373 2.01 -27.15 10.41
CA SER A 373 1.65 -28.38 9.71
C SER A 373 2.19 -29.60 10.45
N ALA A 374 1.42 -30.68 10.47
CA ALA A 374 1.88 -31.98 10.95
C ALA A 374 2.59 -32.81 9.87
N ASN A 375 2.63 -32.34 8.63
CA ASN A 375 3.40 -32.98 7.56
C ASN A 375 4.91 -32.85 7.84
N SER A 376 5.69 -33.86 7.45
CA SER A 376 7.13 -33.84 7.63
C SER A 376 7.81 -32.78 6.76
N LEU A 377 9.01 -32.33 7.15
CA LEU A 377 9.83 -31.42 6.35
C LEU A 377 10.08 -31.96 4.93
N SER A 378 10.40 -33.26 4.80
CA SER A 378 10.64 -33.92 3.52
C SER A 378 9.40 -33.91 2.63
N GLU A 379 8.23 -34.24 3.17
CA GLU A 379 6.97 -34.29 2.41
C GLU A 379 6.57 -32.91 1.89
N MET A 380 6.72 -31.87 2.72
CA MET A 380 6.39 -30.50 2.35
C MET A 380 7.35 -29.95 1.29
N THR A 381 8.65 -30.23 1.42
CA THR A 381 9.66 -29.78 0.45
C THR A 381 9.42 -30.39 -0.93
N GLN A 382 9.02 -31.67 -1.00
CA GLN A 382 8.68 -32.36 -2.26
C GLN A 382 7.37 -31.85 -2.89
N ARG A 383 6.44 -31.32 -2.09
CA ARG A 383 5.13 -30.83 -2.56
C ARG A 383 5.10 -29.34 -2.87
N ARG A 384 6.22 -28.64 -2.72
CA ARG A 384 6.30 -27.20 -2.98
C ARG A 384 5.85 -26.89 -4.41
N THR A 385 4.91 -25.97 -4.55
CA THR A 385 4.36 -25.56 -5.83
C THR A 385 4.45 -24.05 -5.99
N PHE A 386 5.11 -23.59 -7.06
CA PHE A 386 5.12 -22.17 -7.39
C PHE A 386 3.71 -21.71 -7.79
N ARG A 387 3.18 -20.72 -7.08
CA ARG A 387 1.87 -20.13 -7.34
C ARG A 387 2.06 -18.83 -8.12
N ALA A 388 2.07 -18.93 -9.46
CA ALA A 388 2.28 -17.77 -10.35
C ALA A 388 1.39 -16.56 -10.02
N HIS A 389 0.10 -16.76 -9.74
CA HIS A 389 -0.82 -15.68 -9.35
C HIS A 389 -0.48 -15.01 -8.00
N ARG A 390 0.33 -15.67 -7.16
CA ARG A 390 0.89 -15.10 -5.93
C ARG A 390 2.34 -14.65 -6.09
N GLY A 391 3.00 -15.01 -7.19
CA GLY A 391 4.42 -14.73 -7.43
C GLY A 391 5.36 -15.41 -6.43
N ARG A 392 4.94 -16.54 -5.82
CA ARG A 392 5.71 -17.20 -4.75
C ARG A 392 5.42 -18.69 -4.64
N TRP A 393 6.32 -19.40 -3.99
CA TRP A 393 6.11 -20.78 -3.54
C TRP A 393 5.09 -20.84 -2.40
N ASP A 394 4.37 -21.95 -2.26
CA ASP A 394 3.48 -22.18 -1.12
C ASP A 394 4.24 -22.42 0.18
N CYS A 395 5.42 -23.05 0.09
CA CYS A 395 6.41 -23.14 1.17
C CYS A 395 7.78 -22.68 0.66
N GLU A 396 8.34 -21.65 1.29
CA GLU A 396 9.74 -21.26 1.09
C GLU A 396 10.61 -22.07 2.06
N ALA A 397 11.85 -22.41 1.71
CA ALA A 397 12.70 -23.34 2.46
C ALA A 397 13.24 -22.81 3.82
N PHE A 398 12.46 -21.99 4.53
CA PHE A 398 12.81 -21.32 5.77
C PHE A 398 11.73 -21.52 6.83
N GLY A 399 12.11 -21.79 8.07
CA GLY A 399 11.15 -21.86 9.16
C GLY A 399 11.68 -22.54 10.39
N LEU A 400 10.77 -23.12 11.16
CA LEU A 400 11.10 -23.81 12.39
C LEU A 400 10.19 -25.02 12.63
N CYS A 401 10.77 -26.06 13.21
CA CYS A 401 10.09 -27.21 13.77
C CYS A 401 9.99 -27.02 15.28
N VAL A 402 8.81 -27.27 15.85
CA VAL A 402 8.60 -27.21 17.30
C VAL A 402 8.08 -28.54 17.79
N ARG A 403 8.56 -29.01 18.95
CA ARG A 403 8.03 -30.21 19.60
C ARG A 403 6.52 -30.10 19.78
N ARG A 404 5.82 -31.14 19.34
CA ARG A 404 4.35 -31.20 19.35
C ARG A 404 3.80 -31.11 20.77
N ASP A 405 4.42 -31.78 21.72
CA ASP A 405 3.95 -31.78 23.12
C ASP A 405 4.15 -30.41 23.78
N TRP A 406 5.25 -29.72 23.47
CA TRP A 406 5.50 -28.36 23.91
C TRP A 406 4.42 -27.39 23.38
N LEU A 407 4.03 -27.55 22.11
CA LEU A 407 2.94 -26.79 21.50
C LEU A 407 1.56 -27.13 22.08
N LYS A 408 1.26 -28.41 22.34
CA LYS A 408 0.00 -28.83 22.95
C LYS A 408 -0.19 -28.24 24.35
N ALA A 409 0.88 -28.17 25.14
CA ALA A 409 0.86 -27.52 26.45
C ALA A 409 0.48 -26.02 26.37
N ARG A 410 0.64 -25.40 25.20
CA ARG A 410 0.28 -24.01 24.89
C ARG A 410 -1.00 -23.90 24.07
N GLY A 411 -1.83 -24.94 24.06
CA GLY A 411 -3.15 -24.92 23.43
C GLY A 411 -3.13 -25.21 21.92
N ALA A 412 -2.03 -25.72 21.37
CA ALA A 412 -2.02 -26.18 19.98
C ALA A 412 -2.99 -27.34 19.78
N ARG A 413 -3.85 -27.23 18.77
CA ARG A 413 -4.81 -28.29 18.41
C ARG A 413 -4.84 -28.49 16.90
N PRO A 414 -5.15 -29.73 16.44
CA PRO A 414 -5.39 -29.97 15.03
C PRO A 414 -6.64 -29.22 14.57
N VAL A 415 -6.61 -28.78 13.31
CA VAL A 415 -7.74 -28.13 12.67
C VAL A 415 -8.86 -29.14 12.36
N VAL A 416 -10.10 -28.72 12.56
CA VAL A 416 -11.34 -29.41 12.19
C VAL A 416 -11.74 -28.96 10.78
N TYR A 417 -11.67 -29.88 9.83
CA TYR A 417 -12.07 -29.63 8.44
C TYR A 417 -13.55 -29.91 8.24
N GLY A 418 -14.31 -28.90 7.81
CA GLY A 418 -15.75 -29.05 7.61
C GLY A 418 -16.33 -28.10 6.57
N ASP A 419 -17.65 -27.99 6.58
CA ASP A 419 -18.44 -27.12 5.73
C ASP A 419 -19.13 -26.00 6.53
N ASP A 420 -20.05 -25.27 5.89
CA ASP A 420 -20.77 -24.19 6.55
C ASP A 420 -21.68 -24.68 7.66
N ALA A 421 -22.29 -25.87 7.53
CA ALA A 421 -23.09 -26.47 8.59
C ALA A 421 -22.23 -26.81 9.82
N SER A 422 -21.06 -27.39 9.58
CA SER A 422 -20.05 -27.69 10.60
C SER A 422 -19.64 -26.42 11.35
N TRP A 423 -19.43 -25.30 10.65
CA TRP A 423 -19.07 -24.03 11.28
C TRP A 423 -20.16 -23.50 12.23
N GLN A 424 -21.44 -23.61 11.85
CA GLN A 424 -22.54 -23.02 12.64
C GLN A 424 -22.72 -23.70 14.00
N ILE A 425 -22.35 -24.98 14.11
CA ILE A 425 -22.46 -25.75 15.36
C ILE A 425 -21.23 -25.58 16.28
N LEU A 426 -20.12 -25.02 15.79
CA LEU A 426 -18.92 -24.83 16.60
C LEU A 426 -19.11 -23.70 17.62
N SER A 427 -18.69 -23.99 18.85
CA SER A 427 -18.58 -23.00 19.91
C SER A 427 -17.48 -21.97 19.60
N ASN A 428 -17.54 -20.79 20.23
CA ASN A 428 -16.55 -19.74 20.00
C ASN A 428 -15.11 -20.18 20.30
N SER A 429 -14.89 -21.11 21.22
CA SER A 429 -13.57 -21.65 21.55
C SER A 429 -13.05 -22.68 20.53
N GLU A 430 -13.92 -23.25 19.69
CA GLU A 430 -13.54 -24.21 18.66
C GLU A 430 -13.36 -23.57 17.28
N ARG A 431 -14.03 -22.45 17.04
CA ARG A 431 -13.96 -21.68 15.79
C ARG A 431 -12.53 -21.35 15.31
N PRO A 432 -11.56 -20.99 16.18
CA PRO A 432 -10.18 -20.76 15.74
C PRO A 432 -9.55 -21.98 15.05
N PHE A 433 -10.03 -23.18 15.35
CA PHE A 433 -9.52 -24.44 14.82
C PHE A 433 -10.33 -24.94 13.62
N PHE A 434 -11.24 -24.17 13.04
CA PHE A 434 -11.99 -24.59 11.86
C PHE A 434 -11.31 -24.20 10.54
N GLN A 435 -11.36 -25.10 9.56
CA GLN A 435 -10.98 -24.83 8.18
C GLN A 435 -12.01 -25.42 7.23
N ARG A 436 -12.29 -24.73 6.12
CA ARG A 436 -13.14 -25.33 5.08
C ARG A 436 -12.41 -26.51 4.47
N ARG A 437 -13.03 -27.70 4.47
CA ARG A 437 -12.42 -28.89 3.90
C ARG A 437 -12.11 -28.72 2.43
N THR A 438 -13.07 -28.18 1.67
CA THR A 438 -12.89 -27.95 0.23
C THR A 438 -13.30 -26.54 -0.16
N THR A 439 -12.64 -26.02 -1.20
CA THR A 439 -13.07 -24.79 -1.88
C THR A 439 -13.07 -25.01 -3.38
N ARG A 440 -13.94 -24.30 -4.10
CA ARG A 440 -13.91 -24.29 -5.57
C ARG A 440 -13.07 -23.12 -6.04
N SER A 441 -12.24 -23.36 -7.05
CA SER A 441 -11.55 -22.29 -7.77
C SER A 441 -12.55 -21.25 -8.29
N ARG A 442 -12.12 -20.00 -8.47
CA ARG A 442 -12.99 -18.90 -8.95
C ARG A 442 -13.67 -19.19 -10.30
N ARG A 443 -13.08 -20.08 -11.13
CA ARG A 443 -13.64 -20.53 -12.41
C ARG A 443 -14.51 -21.80 -12.29
N GLY A 444 -14.80 -22.27 -11.08
CA GLY A 444 -15.59 -23.48 -10.82
C GLY A 444 -14.91 -24.81 -11.19
N ALA A 445 -13.81 -24.77 -11.95
CA ALA A 445 -13.23 -25.95 -12.60
C ALA A 445 -12.51 -26.94 -11.68
N LYS A 446 -11.89 -26.47 -10.59
CA LYS A 446 -11.10 -27.32 -9.67
C LYS A 446 -11.59 -27.21 -8.23
N VAL A 447 -11.77 -28.36 -7.59
CA VAL A 447 -11.96 -28.47 -6.14
C VAL A 447 -10.57 -28.59 -5.50
N ILE A 448 -10.29 -27.72 -4.54
CA ILE A 448 -9.10 -27.76 -3.70
C ILE A 448 -9.52 -28.34 -2.36
N ASP A 449 -9.01 -29.51 -2.01
CA ASP A 449 -9.12 -30.09 -0.68
C ASP A 449 -8.00 -29.53 0.19
N TRP A 450 -8.30 -28.94 1.33
CA TRP A 450 -7.34 -28.33 2.25
C TRP A 450 -6.87 -29.31 3.34
N SER A 451 -7.50 -30.47 3.49
CA SER A 451 -7.17 -31.43 4.57
C SER A 451 -5.76 -32.01 4.47
N HIS A 452 -5.14 -31.96 3.28
CA HIS A 452 -3.76 -32.39 3.07
C HIS A 452 -2.72 -31.49 3.75
N GLU A 453 -3.07 -30.26 4.17
CA GLU A 453 -2.15 -29.38 4.88
C GLU A 453 -1.87 -29.88 6.31
N ALA A 454 -2.73 -30.77 6.84
CA ALA A 454 -2.64 -31.31 8.19
C ALA A 454 -2.40 -30.21 9.24
N GLU A 455 -3.11 -29.08 9.07
CA GLU A 455 -2.91 -27.85 9.85
C GLU A 455 -3.20 -28.05 11.35
N TRP A 456 -2.34 -27.44 12.18
CA TRP A 456 -2.51 -27.23 13.61
C TRP A 456 -2.48 -25.73 13.88
N ARG A 457 -3.20 -25.27 14.90
CA ARG A 457 -3.24 -23.85 15.26
C ARG A 457 -2.96 -23.65 16.74
N VAL A 458 -2.31 -22.54 17.06
CA VAL A 458 -2.23 -21.95 18.40
C VAL A 458 -2.96 -20.61 18.36
N PRO A 459 -3.98 -20.36 19.21
CA PRO A 459 -4.62 -19.05 19.30
C PRO A 459 -3.65 -17.99 19.83
N HIS A 460 -3.71 -16.79 19.26
CA HIS A 460 -2.85 -15.66 19.60
C HIS A 460 -1.36 -15.93 19.35
N ASP A 461 -0.55 -14.92 19.63
CA ASP A 461 0.89 -14.98 19.43
C ASP A 461 1.51 -16.06 20.32
N LEU A 462 2.51 -16.75 19.78
CA LEU A 462 3.23 -17.78 20.51
C LEU A 462 4.59 -17.22 20.96
N ASP A 463 4.75 -17.11 22.28
CA ASP A 463 6.01 -16.77 22.92
C ASP A 463 6.93 -17.99 22.93
N LEU A 464 8.11 -17.84 22.31
CA LEU A 464 9.15 -18.86 22.24
C LEU A 464 10.26 -18.62 23.27
N SER A 465 10.19 -17.56 24.08
CA SER A 465 11.22 -17.27 25.09
C SER A 465 11.37 -18.38 26.15
N GLU A 466 10.30 -19.14 26.38
CA GLU A 466 10.27 -20.31 27.26
C GLU A 466 10.66 -21.63 26.57
N ALA A 467 10.91 -21.62 25.26
CA ALA A 467 11.28 -22.82 24.52
C ALA A 467 12.76 -23.17 24.80
N GLY A 468 13.00 -24.36 25.31
CA GLY A 468 14.34 -24.88 25.51
C GLY A 468 15.06 -25.14 24.19
N ARG A 469 16.37 -25.37 24.27
CA ARG A 469 17.22 -25.71 23.12
C ARG A 469 16.72 -26.96 22.37
N ASP A 470 16.07 -27.88 23.09
CA ASP A 470 15.55 -29.14 22.55
C ASP A 470 14.07 -29.06 22.15
N ASP A 471 13.44 -27.88 22.21
CA ASP A 471 12.02 -27.70 21.84
C ASP A 471 11.83 -27.16 20.43
N VAL A 472 12.84 -26.49 19.87
CA VAL A 472 12.78 -25.82 18.57
C VAL A 472 14.01 -26.18 17.74
N VAL A 473 13.81 -26.44 16.46
CA VAL A 473 14.88 -26.54 15.46
C VAL A 473 14.55 -25.59 14.32
N LEU A 474 15.46 -24.68 13.98
CA LEU A 474 15.31 -23.81 12.82
C LEU A 474 15.74 -24.54 11.56
N PHE A 475 15.22 -24.18 10.39
CA PHE A 475 15.71 -24.72 9.13
C PHE A 475 15.82 -23.65 8.03
N VAL A 476 16.84 -23.82 7.18
CA VAL A 476 17.21 -22.91 6.08
C VAL A 476 17.75 -23.72 4.89
N PRO A 477 17.77 -23.18 3.66
CA PRO A 477 18.22 -23.93 2.49
C PRO A 477 19.75 -23.98 2.32
N SER A 478 20.50 -23.03 2.90
CA SER A 478 21.95 -22.95 2.69
C SER A 478 22.76 -22.98 4.00
N ALA A 479 23.99 -23.51 3.89
CA ALA A 479 24.93 -23.50 5.01
C ALA A 479 25.34 -22.09 5.44
N ASP A 480 25.34 -21.13 4.51
CA ASP A 480 25.72 -19.74 4.79
C ASP A 480 24.66 -19.03 5.64
N GLU A 481 23.39 -19.18 5.26
CA GLU A 481 22.26 -18.71 6.06
C GLU A 481 22.19 -19.42 7.41
N ALA A 482 22.53 -20.72 7.46
CA ALA A 482 22.56 -21.45 8.72
C ALA A 482 23.60 -20.89 9.68
N ARG A 483 24.80 -20.53 9.20
CA ARG A 483 25.84 -19.87 10.00
C ARG A 483 25.38 -18.51 10.50
N GLN A 484 24.77 -17.70 9.64
CA GLN A 484 24.25 -16.39 10.01
C GLN A 484 23.16 -16.48 11.09
N LEU A 485 22.21 -17.42 10.92
CA LEU A 485 21.12 -17.60 11.86
C LEU A 485 21.60 -18.21 13.19
N ALA A 486 22.52 -19.17 13.14
CA ALA A 486 23.14 -19.79 14.32
C ALA A 486 23.89 -18.77 15.20
N ALA A 487 24.43 -17.70 14.60
CA ALA A 487 25.10 -16.62 15.34
C ALA A 487 24.16 -15.82 16.24
N ILE A 488 22.85 -15.80 15.94
CA ILE A 488 21.82 -15.06 16.71
C ILE A 488 20.78 -15.96 17.38
N SER A 489 20.83 -17.28 17.13
CA SER A 489 19.80 -18.23 17.54
C SER A 489 20.14 -18.94 18.86
N PRO A 490 19.18 -19.06 19.79
CA PRO A 490 19.30 -19.94 20.95
C PRO A 490 18.99 -21.42 20.63
N TRP A 491 18.54 -21.72 19.40
CA TRP A 491 18.14 -23.04 18.93
C TRP A 491 19.05 -23.55 17.82
N PRO A 492 19.22 -24.88 17.68
CA PRO A 492 19.98 -25.47 16.58
C PRO A 492 19.35 -25.14 15.21
N VAL A 493 20.21 -25.09 14.19
CA VAL A 493 19.81 -24.77 12.81
C VAL A 493 20.12 -25.95 11.89
N LEU A 494 19.09 -26.48 11.23
CA LEU A 494 19.17 -27.54 10.23
C LEU A 494 19.34 -26.93 8.83
N VAL A 495 20.32 -27.42 8.06
CA VAL A 495 20.39 -27.12 6.63
C VAL A 495 19.53 -28.14 5.88
N LEU A 496 18.56 -27.68 5.11
CA LEU A 496 17.81 -28.53 4.22
C LEU A 496 18.71 -28.88 3.02
N SER A 497 19.16 -30.13 2.94
CA SER A 497 19.85 -30.63 1.76
C SER A 497 18.92 -30.51 0.55
N ASP A 498 19.24 -29.61 -0.39
CA ASP A 498 18.62 -29.66 -1.70
C ASP A 498 19.11 -30.93 -2.39
N ASP A 499 18.35 -32.02 -2.32
CA ASP A 499 18.51 -33.19 -3.21
C ASP A 499 18.20 -32.81 -4.69
N SER A 500 18.01 -31.53 -4.99
CA SER A 500 17.79 -30.96 -6.30
C SER A 500 18.99 -30.15 -6.79
N ASP A 501 20.18 -30.73 -6.74
CA ASP A 501 21.29 -30.27 -7.57
C ASP A 501 20.86 -30.34 -9.06
N GLY A 502 20.61 -29.18 -9.67
CA GLY A 502 20.72 -29.01 -11.13
C GLY A 502 19.49 -29.17 -12.03
N ARG A 503 18.24 -29.21 -11.54
CA ARG A 503 17.07 -29.04 -12.44
C ARG A 503 16.33 -27.76 -12.11
N GLU A 504 16.68 -26.68 -12.81
CA GLU A 504 15.72 -25.61 -13.05
C GLU A 504 14.40 -26.27 -13.49
N PRO A 505 13.27 -26.02 -12.82
CA PRO A 505 12.00 -26.49 -13.30
C PRO A 505 11.75 -25.73 -14.60
N GLY A 506 11.98 -26.42 -15.72
CA GLY A 506 11.60 -25.94 -17.04
C GLY A 506 10.22 -25.35 -16.94
N ILE A 507 10.12 -24.07 -17.27
CA ILE A 507 8.86 -23.35 -17.36
C ILE A 507 8.04 -24.11 -18.39
N ASN A 508 7.21 -25.06 -17.93
CA ASN A 508 6.20 -25.69 -18.75
C ASN A 508 5.19 -24.58 -19.06
N HIS A 509 5.40 -23.92 -20.19
CA HIS A 509 4.33 -23.29 -20.93
C HIS A 509 3.35 -24.41 -21.32
N ALA A 510 2.36 -24.65 -20.46
CA ALA A 510 1.18 -25.44 -20.78
C ALA A 510 -0.02 -24.48 -20.86
N GLU A 511 -0.72 -24.61 -21.99
CA GLU A 511 -1.84 -23.83 -22.53
C GLU A 511 -2.96 -23.42 -21.55
#